data_AF-A0A8T2Y5J3-F1
#
_entry.id   AF-A0A8T2Y5J3-F1
#
_cell.length_a   1.000
_cell.length_b   1.000
_cell.length_c   1.000
_cell.angle_alpha   90.00
_cell.angle_beta   90.00
_cell.angle_gamma   90.00
#
_symmetry.space_group_name_H-M   'P 1'
#
loop_
_entity.id
_entity.type
_entity.pdbx_description
1 polymer ?
#
loop_
_entity_poly.entity_id
_entity_poly.type
_entity_poly.pdbx_seq_one_letter_code
_entity_poly.pdbx_strand_id
1 'polypeptide(L)'
;ICRLREGLGIATNNMAEYRAILLGMKYALEKGYTKIHVKGDSKLVCMQIEGSWKARHENITNLYEEAKKLKNSFLSFHISHVPQEYNSEADSQANLAIKLASSLSVADGEVQEGFE
;
A
#
# COMPACT_ATOMS: atom_id res chain seq x y z
N ILE A 1 7.77 -9.39 13.69
CA ILE A 1 6.82 -8.93 12.66
C ILE A 1 6.51 -7.47 12.93
N CYS A 2 6.66 -6.59 11.95
CA CYS A 2 6.35 -5.16 12.07
C CYS A 2 5.11 -4.86 11.22
N ARG A 3 4.21 -4.01 11.71
CA ARG A 3 3.00 -3.56 11.00
C ARG A 3 3.12 -2.05 10.78
N LEU A 4 3.04 -1.63 9.52
CA LEU A 4 3.11 -0.23 9.10
C LEU A 4 1.78 0.17 8.49
N ARG A 5 1.36 1.41 8.71
CA ARG A 5 0.09 1.95 8.22
C ARG A 5 0.29 3.41 7.83
N GLU A 6 -0.32 3.81 6.72
CA GLU A 6 -0.40 5.20 6.25
C GLU A 6 -1.85 5.45 5.84
N GLY A 7 -2.45 6.55 6.31
CA GLY A 7 -3.79 6.96 5.91
C GLY A 7 -3.75 7.61 4.53
N LEU A 8 -4.56 7.10 3.58
CA LEU A 8 -4.51 7.54 2.18
C LEU A 8 -5.67 8.45 1.77
N GLY A 9 -6.68 8.65 2.62
CA GLY A 9 -7.90 9.37 2.25
C GLY A 9 -8.63 8.68 1.10
N ILE A 10 -9.08 9.46 0.11
CA ILE A 10 -9.73 8.93 -1.10
C ILE A 10 -8.65 8.46 -2.08
N ALA A 11 -8.56 7.14 -2.26
CA ALA A 11 -7.59 6.51 -3.13
C ALA A 11 -8.17 5.34 -3.93
N THR A 12 -7.63 5.07 -5.12
CA THR A 12 -7.92 3.83 -5.84
C THR A 12 -7.16 2.66 -5.22
N ASN A 13 -7.64 1.44 -5.44
CA ASN A 13 -6.97 0.24 -4.91
C ASN A 13 -5.49 0.17 -5.37
N ASN A 14 -5.24 0.37 -6.66
CA ASN A 14 -3.87 0.36 -7.19
C ASN A 14 -2.96 1.41 -6.54
N MET A 15 -3.50 2.60 -6.23
CA MET A 15 -2.74 3.63 -5.53
C MET A 15 -2.42 3.20 -4.09
N ALA A 16 -3.37 2.57 -3.41
CA ALA A 16 -3.15 2.02 -2.07
C ALA A 16 -2.08 0.93 -2.05
N GLU A 17 -2.11 0.02 -3.01
CA GLU A 17 -1.10 -1.04 -3.17
C GLU A 17 0.30 -0.47 -3.40
N TYR A 18 0.44 0.52 -4.30
CA TYR A 18 1.71 1.20 -4.50
C TYR A 18 2.23 1.84 -3.20
N ARG A 19 1.37 2.57 -2.50
CA ARG A 19 1.73 3.25 -1.25
C ARG A 19 2.15 2.27 -0.17
N ALA A 20 1.45 1.15 -0.02
CA ALA A 20 1.78 0.10 0.93
C ALA A 20 3.18 -0.49 0.66
N ILE A 21 3.49 -0.82 -0.60
CA ILE A 21 4.81 -1.33 -0.99
C ILE A 21 5.90 -0.27 -0.74
N LEU A 22 5.67 0.97 -1.14
CA LEU A 22 6.60 2.08 -0.93
C LEU A 22 6.91 2.30 0.56
N LEU A 23 5.88 2.27 1.42
CA LEU A 23 6.01 2.41 2.87
C LEU A 23 6.90 1.30 3.44
N GLY A 24 6.66 0.04 3.04
CA GLY A 24 7.48 -1.10 3.45
C GLY A 24 8.93 -1.00 2.98
N MET A 25 9.16 -0.59 1.72
CA MET A 25 10.51 -0.42 1.16
C MET A 25 11.29 0.71 1.86
N LYS A 26 10.66 1.86 2.10
CA LYS A 26 11.29 2.97 2.83
C LYS A 26 11.69 2.55 4.24
N TYR A 27 10.78 1.89 4.95
CA TYR A 27 11.07 1.38 6.28
C TYR A 27 12.20 0.35 6.27
N ALA A 28 12.24 -0.54 5.27
CA ALA A 28 13.32 -1.51 5.15
C ALA A 28 14.69 -0.84 4.98
N LEU A 29 14.78 0.20 4.13
CA LEU A 29 16.01 0.99 3.97
C LEU A 29 16.39 1.72 5.26
N GLU A 30 15.43 2.34 5.96
CA GLU A 30 15.64 3.02 7.24
C GLU A 30 16.24 2.06 8.30
N LYS A 31 15.84 0.79 8.28
CA LYS A 31 16.39 -0.24 9.16
C LYS A 31 17.69 -0.89 8.66
N GLY A 32 18.22 -0.43 7.53
CA GLY A 32 19.48 -0.92 6.97
C GLY A 32 19.38 -2.26 6.24
N TYR A 33 18.17 -2.72 5.89
CA TYR A 33 18.03 -3.91 5.05
C TYR A 33 18.47 -3.60 3.62
N THR A 34 19.38 -4.40 3.09
CA THR A 34 19.95 -4.23 1.75
C THR A 34 19.47 -5.25 0.73
N LYS A 35 18.86 -6.34 1.19
CA LYS A 35 18.28 -7.40 0.36
C LYS A 35 16.84 -7.66 0.80
N ILE A 36 15.88 -7.51 -0.10
CA ILE A 36 14.46 -7.68 0.23
C ILE A 36 13.72 -8.51 -0.82
N HIS A 37 12.67 -9.19 -0.35
CA HIS A 37 11.67 -9.84 -1.19
C HIS A 37 10.29 -9.28 -0.83
N VAL A 38 9.70 -8.53 -1.75
CA VAL A 38 8.36 -7.97 -1.63
C VAL A 38 7.33 -8.97 -2.15
N LYS A 39 6.25 -9.16 -1.39
CA LYS A 39 5.08 -9.92 -1.82
C LYS A 39 3.87 -9.00 -1.80
N GLY A 40 3.10 -9.02 -2.88
CA GLY A 40 1.84 -8.29 -2.99
C GLY A 40 0.83 -9.11 -3.78
N ASP A 41 -0.45 -8.80 -3.63
CA ASP A 41 -1.57 -9.47 -4.27
C ASP A 41 -2.05 -8.75 -5.53
N SER A 42 -1.65 -7.49 -5.73
CA SER A 42 -1.86 -6.80 -7.01
C SER A 42 -0.83 -7.21 -8.06
N LYS A 43 -1.23 -8.12 -8.97
CA LYS A 43 -0.40 -8.53 -10.11
C LYS A 43 0.03 -7.33 -10.96
N LEU A 44 -0.87 -6.38 -11.20
CA LEU A 44 -0.59 -5.17 -11.96
C LEU A 44 0.56 -4.36 -11.34
N VAL A 45 0.47 -4.07 -10.04
CA VAL A 45 1.47 -3.27 -9.33
C VAL A 45 2.80 -4.03 -9.24
N CYS A 46 2.76 -5.33 -8.94
CA CYS A 46 3.97 -6.16 -8.89
C CYS A 46 4.72 -6.14 -10.23
N MET A 47 4.02 -6.38 -11.35
CA MET A 47 4.61 -6.41 -12.69
C MET A 47 5.14 -5.04 -13.13
N GLN A 48 4.49 -3.96 -12.69
CA GLN A 48 4.99 -2.61 -12.96
C GLN A 48 6.28 -2.34 -12.15
N ILE A 49 6.32 -2.55 -10.84
CA ILE A 49 7.52 -2.33 -10.01
C ILE A 49 8.69 -3.24 -10.43
N GLU A 50 8.38 -4.46 -10.88
CA GLU A 50 9.36 -5.35 -11.49
C GLU A 50 10.00 -4.73 -12.74
N GLY A 51 9.26 -3.90 -13.47
CA GLY A 51 9.65 -3.26 -14.73
C GLY A 51 9.11 -3.98 -15.97
N SER A 52 8.35 -5.06 -15.78
CA SER A 52 7.74 -5.86 -16.83
C SER A 52 6.66 -5.08 -17.58
N TRP A 53 5.87 -4.25 -16.86
CA TRP A 53 4.76 -3.47 -17.43
C TRP A 53 4.92 -1.96 -17.22
N LYS A 54 4.41 -1.15 -18.16
CA LYS A 54 4.44 0.32 -18.07
C LYS A 54 3.25 0.86 -17.27
N ALA A 55 3.49 1.87 -16.43
CA ALA A 55 2.44 2.73 -15.90
C ALA A 55 2.02 3.78 -16.95
N ARG A 56 0.70 4.03 -17.09
CA ARG A 56 0.15 4.97 -18.10
C ARG A 56 -0.63 6.15 -17.52
N HIS A 57 -0.99 6.12 -16.24
CA HIS A 57 -1.77 7.19 -15.60
C HIS A 57 -0.87 8.11 -14.78
N GLU A 58 -1.03 9.42 -14.92
CA GLU A 58 -0.17 10.45 -14.32
C GLU A 58 0.06 10.26 -12.81
N ASN A 59 -1.01 10.02 -12.03
CA ASN A 59 -0.91 9.78 -10.59
C ASN A 59 -0.16 8.49 -10.22
N ILE A 60 -0.22 7.46 -11.07
CA ILE A 60 0.52 6.21 -10.86
C ILE A 60 1.96 6.34 -11.34
N THR A 61 2.24 7.17 -12.35
CA THR A 61 3.59 7.40 -12.86
C THR A 61 4.52 7.92 -11.76
N ASN A 62 4.05 8.83 -10.91
CA ASN A 62 4.86 9.34 -9.79
C ASN A 62 5.21 8.24 -8.78
N LEU A 63 4.24 7.41 -8.41
CA LEU A 63 4.46 6.27 -7.48
C LEU A 63 5.36 5.20 -8.09
N TYR A 64 5.21 4.97 -9.39
CA TYR A 64 6.04 4.06 -10.16
C TYR A 64 7.50 4.51 -10.20
N GLU A 65 7.77 5.78 -10.49
CA GLU A 65 9.12 6.33 -10.51
C GLU A 65 9.76 6.32 -9.11
N GLU A 66 8.97 6.58 -8.06
CA GLU A 66 9.43 6.45 -6.68
C GLU A 66 9.80 4.99 -6.33
N ALA A 67 8.94 4.04 -6.70
CA ALA A 67 9.19 2.62 -6.45
C ALA A 67 10.46 2.15 -7.17
N LYS A 68 10.67 2.62 -8.40
CA LYS A 68 11.88 2.34 -9.18
C LYS A 68 13.15 2.89 -8.52
N LYS A 69 13.10 4.13 -7.97
CA LYS A 69 14.23 4.72 -7.23
C LYS A 69 14.57 3.91 -5.97
N LEU A 70 13.55 3.55 -5.18
CA LEU A 70 13.76 2.76 -3.96
C LEU A 70 14.27 1.35 -4.28
N LYS A 71 13.72 0.70 -5.32
CA LYS A 71 14.20 -0.60 -5.80
C LYS A 71 15.70 -0.58 -6.08
N ASN A 72 16.18 0.45 -6.78
CA ASN A 72 17.61 0.60 -7.12
C ASN A 72 18.50 0.94 -5.92
N SER A 73 17.92 1.23 -4.75
CA SER A 73 18.66 1.48 -3.51
C SER A 73 18.98 0.19 -2.75
N PHE A 74 18.36 -0.93 -3.11
CA PHE A 74 18.68 -2.25 -2.56
C PHE A 74 19.78 -2.93 -3.37
N LEU A 75 20.67 -3.67 -2.70
CA LEU A 75 21.65 -4.54 -3.35
C LEU A 75 20.97 -5.73 -4.05
N SER A 76 19.86 -6.21 -3.49
CA SER A 76 19.04 -7.26 -4.09
C SER A 76 17.58 -6.98 -3.83
N PHE A 77 16.79 -7.00 -4.90
CA PHE A 77 15.37 -6.76 -4.85
C PHE A 77 14.63 -7.81 -5.67
N HIS A 78 13.68 -8.48 -5.03
CA HIS A 78 12.72 -9.36 -5.69
C HIS A 78 11.31 -8.91 -5.34
N ILE A 79 10.40 -8.98 -6.30
CA ILE A 79 8.98 -8.79 -6.07
C ILE A 79 8.22 -9.95 -6.70
N SER A 80 7.23 -10.48 -6.00
CA SER A 80 6.37 -11.55 -6.52
C SER A 80 4.91 -11.28 -6.19
N HIS A 81 4.07 -11.47 -7.19
CA HIS A 81 2.64 -11.59 -6.98
C HIS A 81 2.33 -12.89 -6.23
N VAL A 82 1.53 -12.80 -5.17
CA VAL A 82 0.96 -13.95 -4.47
C VAL A 82 -0.56 -13.83 -4.47
N PRO A 83 -1.31 -14.95 -4.58
CA PRO A 83 -2.76 -14.91 -4.40
C PRO A 83 -3.15 -14.30 -3.04
N GLN A 84 -4.30 -13.66 -2.99
CA GLN A 84 -4.79 -12.88 -1.84
C GLN A 84 -4.83 -13.71 -0.54
N GLU A 85 -5.16 -15.00 -0.63
CA GLU A 85 -5.16 -15.92 0.52
C GLU A 85 -3.79 -16.08 1.20
N TYR A 86 -2.70 -15.78 0.48
CA TYR A 86 -1.33 -15.77 1.01
C TYR A 86 -0.87 -14.38 1.48
N ASN A 87 -1.74 -13.37 1.41
CA ASN A 87 -1.51 -11.99 1.84
C ASN A 87 -2.41 -11.55 3.02
N SER A 88 -2.99 -12.52 3.73
CA SER A 88 -4.07 -12.30 4.71
C SER A 88 -3.79 -11.26 5.79
N GLU A 89 -2.54 -11.13 6.25
CA GLU A 89 -2.18 -10.14 7.27
C GLU A 89 -2.27 -8.72 6.73
N ALA A 90 -1.73 -8.45 5.53
CA ALA A 90 -1.78 -7.13 4.90
C ALA A 90 -3.22 -6.74 4.60
N ASP A 91 -4.01 -7.67 4.07
CA ASP A 91 -5.45 -7.50 3.84
C ASP A 91 -6.22 -7.17 5.11
N SER A 92 -5.90 -7.85 6.22
CA SER A 92 -6.50 -7.55 7.52
C SER A 92 -6.17 -6.12 7.95
N GLN A 93 -4.93 -5.65 7.72
CA GLN A 93 -4.57 -4.28 8.01
C GLN A 93 -5.35 -3.28 7.15
N ALA A 94 -5.48 -3.53 5.84
CA ALA A 94 -6.23 -2.68 4.91
C ALA A 94 -7.72 -2.60 5.28
N ASN A 95 -8.34 -3.75 5.54
CA ASN A 95 -9.74 -3.82 5.97
C ASN A 95 -9.99 -3.10 7.31
N LEU A 96 -9.05 -3.18 8.24
CA LEU A 96 -9.15 -2.40 9.49
C LEU A 96 -9.11 -0.90 9.21
N ALA A 97 -8.26 -0.44 8.29
CA ALA A 97 -8.17 0.99 7.96
C ALA A 97 -9.48 1.51 7.33
N ILE A 98 -10.11 0.73 6.45
CA ILE A 98 -11.42 1.06 5.86
C ILE A 98 -12.50 1.17 6.95
N LYS A 99 -12.54 0.21 7.88
CA LYS A 99 -13.49 0.24 9.00
C LYS A 99 -13.31 1.48 9.88
N LEU A 100 -12.06 1.80 10.23
CA LEU A 100 -11.75 2.99 11.03
C LEU A 100 -12.16 4.29 10.32
N ALA A 101 -11.89 4.41 9.02
CA ALA A 101 -12.33 5.56 8.23
C ALA A 101 -13.86 5.67 8.17
N SER A 102 -14.56 4.55 8.02
CA SER A 102 -16.02 4.52 8.04
C SER A 102 -16.57 4.92 9.41
N SER A 103 -16.01 4.44 10.52
CA SER A 103 -16.44 4.80 11.87
C SER A 103 -16.23 6.29 12.17
N LEU A 104 -15.15 6.89 11.66
CA LEU A 104 -14.89 8.32 11.80
C LEU A 104 -15.89 9.17 11.00
N SER A 105 -16.34 8.72 9.83
CA SER A 105 -17.36 9.43 9.04
C SER A 105 -18.77 9.40 9.64
N VAL A 106 -19.06 8.49 10.57
CA VAL A 106 -20.36 8.43 11.27
C VAL A 106 -20.38 9.36 12.49
N ALA A 107 -19.21 9.67 13.06
CA ALA A 107 -19.11 10.50 14.28
C ALA A 107 -19.36 12.01 14.03
N ASP A 108 -19.33 12.48 12.78
CA ASP A 108 -19.69 13.85 12.41
C ASP A 108 -21.20 14.04 12.11
N GLY A 109 -22.02 13.00 12.36
CA GLY A 109 -23.43 12.96 11.96
C GLY A 109 -24.46 12.75 13.08
N GLU A 110 -24.09 12.85 14.36
CA GLU A 110 -25.08 12.84 15.46
C GLU A 110 -25.68 14.24 15.66
N VAL A 111 -26.64 14.61 14.81
CA VAL A 111 -27.67 15.56 15.24
C VAL A 111 -28.70 14.77 16.03
N GLN A 112 -28.66 15.00 17.33
CA GLN A 112 -29.57 14.45 18.31
C GLN A 112 -30.96 15.06 18.09
N GLU A 113 -31.84 14.40 17.31
CA GLU A 113 -33.27 14.68 17.43
C GLU A 113 -33.81 13.96 18.66
N GLY A 114 -33.89 14.72 19.75
CA GLY A 114 -34.65 14.38 20.93
C GLY A 114 -35.56 15.55 21.33
N PHE A 115 -36.86 15.22 21.45
CA PHE A 115 -37.97 15.91 22.14
C PHE A 115 -38.50 17.19 21.43
N GLU A 116 -39.80 17.37 21.16
CA GLU A 116 -41.08 16.83 21.68
C GLU A 116 -42.03 16.38 20.56
#